data_AF-A0A496YN40-F1
#
_entry.id   AF-A0A496YN40-F1
#
_cell.length_a   1.000
_cell.length_b   1.000
_cell.length_c   1.000
_cell.angle_alpha   90.00
_cell.angle_beta   90.00
_cell.angle_gamma   90.00
#
_symmetry.space_group_name_H-M   'P 1'
#
loop_
_entity.id
_entity.type
_entity.pdbx_description
1 polymer ?
#
loop_
_entity_poly.entity_id
_entity_poly.type
_entity_poly.pdbx_seq_one_letter_code
_entity_poly.pdbx_strand_id
1 'polypeptide(L)'
;MLGSAIGDAIGEIAFSYPRRSDLLAYVAETSKLRYTDDTAMAIGLAESITTIRGLDQEHLGATFSKNFQKEPWRGYASGPPTIFSMVKSLGITYVEAAHRLFGSRGSYGNGAAMRIAPLGLFYYDSPDLYEKASASAEVTHAH
;
A
#
# COMPACT_ATOMS: atom_id res chain seq x y z
N MET A 1 4.74 11.33 -7.65
CA MET A 1 4.82 9.91 -7.24
C MET A 1 6.16 9.25 -7.55
N LEU A 2 6.94 9.70 -8.56
CA LEU A 2 8.27 9.11 -8.85
C LEU A 2 9.22 9.10 -7.65
N GLY A 3 9.23 10.17 -6.85
CA GLY A 3 10.04 10.23 -5.62
C GLY A 3 9.72 9.10 -4.63
N SER A 4 8.44 8.77 -4.45
CA SER A 4 8.01 7.65 -3.60
C SER A 4 8.49 6.31 -4.15
N ALA A 5 8.35 6.06 -5.46
CA ALA A 5 8.78 4.81 -6.07
C ALA A 5 10.31 4.62 -6.09
N ILE A 6 11.06 5.71 -6.28
CA ILE A 6 12.53 5.69 -6.16
C ILE A 6 12.95 5.47 -4.71
N GLY A 7 12.28 6.14 -3.76
CA GLY A 7 12.52 6.00 -2.33
C GLY A 7 12.29 4.58 -1.83
N ASP A 8 11.18 3.95 -2.24
CA ASP A 8 10.89 2.53 -2.02
C ASP A 8 12.03 1.65 -2.57
N ALA A 9 12.29 1.71 -3.88
CA ALA A 9 13.20 0.77 -4.51
C ALA A 9 14.66 0.90 -4.02
N ILE A 10 15.12 2.10 -3.67
CA ILE A 10 16.45 2.32 -3.07
C ILE A 10 16.43 1.99 -1.58
N GLY A 11 15.34 2.31 -0.87
CA GLY A 11 15.16 2.03 0.54
C GLY A 11 15.24 0.54 0.86
N GLU A 12 14.65 -0.29 0.01
CA GLU A 12 14.74 -1.75 0.13
C GLU A 12 16.20 -2.25 0.04
N ILE A 13 16.97 -1.70 -0.90
CA ILE A 13 18.40 -2.02 -1.05
C ILE A 13 19.20 -1.59 0.19
N ALA A 14 18.82 -0.47 0.82
CA ALA A 14 19.51 0.08 1.99
C ALA A 14 19.49 -0.87 3.21
N PHE A 15 18.52 -1.78 3.32
CA PHE A 15 18.53 -2.82 4.35
C PHE A 15 19.71 -3.80 4.20
N SER A 16 20.16 -4.04 2.97
CA SER A 16 21.35 -4.87 2.68
C SER A 16 22.65 -4.06 2.71
N TYR A 17 22.58 -2.75 2.45
CA TYR A 17 23.72 -1.85 2.38
C TYR A 17 23.54 -0.65 3.32
N PRO A 18 23.68 -0.83 4.66
CA PRO A 18 23.40 0.21 5.64
C PRO A 18 24.40 1.37 5.60
N ARG A 19 25.60 1.15 5.03
CA ARG A 19 26.58 2.22 4.82
C ARG A 19 26.26 2.97 3.53
N ARG A 20 26.10 4.29 3.64
CA ARG A 20 25.79 5.18 2.51
C ARG A 20 26.73 4.98 1.31
N SER A 21 28.04 4.81 1.55
CA SER A 21 29.03 4.59 0.49
C SER A 21 28.71 3.35 -0.35
N ASP A 22 28.36 2.25 0.33
CA ASP A 22 28.13 0.97 -0.31
C ASP A 22 26.80 0.97 -1.05
N LEU A 23 25.77 1.57 -0.47
CA LEU A 23 24.48 1.77 -1.11
C LEU A 23 24.64 2.58 -2.41
N LEU A 24 25.37 3.69 -2.36
CA LEU A 24 25.59 4.53 -3.54
C LEU A 24 26.38 3.79 -4.63
N ALA A 25 27.40 3.02 -4.27
CA ALA A 25 28.16 2.21 -5.22
C ALA A 25 27.25 1.15 -5.88
N TYR A 26 26.46 0.44 -5.09
CA TYR A 26 25.55 -0.58 -5.61
C TYR A 26 24.47 0.00 -6.53
N VAL A 27 23.83 1.11 -6.12
CA VAL A 27 22.80 1.78 -6.92
C VAL A 27 23.36 2.30 -8.23
N ALA A 28 24.60 2.82 -8.24
CA ALA A 28 25.26 3.30 -9.45
C ALA A 28 25.51 2.20 -10.49
N GLU A 29 25.73 0.95 -10.05
CA GLU A 29 25.93 -0.21 -10.92
C GLU A 29 24.63 -0.95 -11.28
N THR A 30 23.51 -0.59 -10.64
CA THR A 30 22.22 -1.26 -10.84
C THR A 30 21.50 -0.70 -12.07
N SER A 31 21.26 -1.56 -13.07
CA SER A 31 20.56 -1.17 -14.30
C SER A 31 19.03 -1.06 -14.16
N LYS A 32 18.45 -1.72 -13.16
CA LYS A 32 17.00 -1.73 -12.93
C LYS A 32 16.67 -1.79 -11.44
N LEU A 33 16.00 -0.74 -10.96
CA LEU A 33 15.41 -0.70 -9.63
C LEU A 33 14.07 -1.44 -9.61
N ARG A 34 13.79 -2.16 -8.53
CA ARG A 34 12.54 -2.89 -8.30
C ARG A 34 11.88 -2.33 -7.03
N TYR A 35 10.63 -1.92 -7.16
CA TYR A 35 9.82 -1.46 -6.03
C TYR A 35 9.19 -2.63 -5.26
N THR A 36 8.73 -2.37 -4.03
CA THR A 36 8.10 -3.32 -3.10
C THR A 36 6.56 -3.18 -3.07
N ASP A 37 5.93 -3.70 -2.03
CA ASP A 37 4.51 -3.51 -1.76
C ASP A 37 4.13 -2.04 -1.55
N ASP A 38 5.03 -1.17 -1.10
CA ASP A 38 4.79 0.28 -0.96
C ASP A 38 4.28 0.89 -2.28
N THR A 39 5.07 0.77 -3.35
CA THR A 39 4.67 1.27 -4.67
C THR A 39 3.55 0.44 -5.28
N ALA A 40 3.52 -0.88 -5.08
CA ALA A 40 2.45 -1.72 -5.63
C ALA A 40 1.07 -1.33 -5.06
N MET A 41 0.98 -1.04 -3.75
CA MET A 41 -0.23 -0.53 -3.12
C MET A 41 -0.51 0.93 -3.49
N ALA A 42 0.50 1.78 -3.68
CA ALA A 42 0.29 3.14 -4.19
C ALA A 42 -0.33 3.12 -5.61
N ILE A 43 0.16 2.24 -6.50
CA ILE A 43 -0.41 2.04 -7.83
C ILE A 43 -1.86 1.56 -7.72
N GLY A 44 -2.14 0.55 -6.88
CA GLY A 44 -3.51 0.06 -6.68
C GLY A 44 -4.47 1.14 -6.16
N LEU A 45 -3.99 2.04 -5.29
CA LEU A 45 -4.79 3.18 -4.82
C LEU A 45 -5.09 4.15 -5.96
N ALA A 46 -4.08 4.49 -6.77
CA ALA A 46 -4.25 5.35 -7.95
C ALA A 46 -5.20 4.74 -8.98
N GLU A 47 -5.08 3.45 -9.28
CA GLU A 47 -5.96 2.70 -10.19
C GLU A 47 -7.41 2.74 -9.71
N SER A 48 -7.64 2.49 -8.42
CA SER A 48 -9.00 2.48 -7.86
C SER A 48 -9.65 3.87 -7.91
N ILE A 49 -8.97 4.90 -7.41
CA ILE A 49 -9.58 6.24 -7.29
C ILE A 49 -9.82 6.91 -8.65
N THR A 50 -8.98 6.62 -9.64
CA THR A 50 -9.16 7.13 -11.00
C THR A 50 -10.27 6.40 -11.74
N THR A 51 -10.44 5.09 -11.51
CA THR A 51 -11.51 4.28 -12.10
C THR A 51 -12.88 4.67 -11.57
N ILE A 52 -13.00 4.78 -10.24
CA ILE A 52 -14.27 5.15 -9.56
C ILE A 52 -14.54 6.66 -9.63
N ARG A 53 -13.52 7.47 -9.94
CA ARG A 53 -13.54 8.94 -9.82
C ARG A 53 -13.89 9.40 -8.41
N GLY A 54 -13.37 8.68 -7.43
CA GLY A 54 -13.66 8.84 -6.02
C GLY A 54 -13.10 7.68 -5.21
N LEU A 55 -13.41 7.64 -3.92
CA LEU A 55 -12.99 6.56 -3.04
C LEU A 55 -14.16 5.62 -2.75
N ASP A 56 -13.98 4.35 -3.10
CA ASP A 56 -14.83 3.23 -2.70
C ASP A 56 -13.94 2.16 -2.04
N GLN A 57 -14.21 1.84 -0.78
CA GLN A 57 -13.36 0.96 0.04
C GLN A 57 -13.36 -0.49 -0.47
N GLU A 58 -14.48 -0.97 -1.00
CA GLU A 58 -14.60 -2.33 -1.53
C GLU A 58 -13.89 -2.46 -2.87
N HIS A 59 -14.05 -1.48 -3.76
CA HIS A 59 -13.30 -1.44 -5.02
C HIS A 59 -11.79 -1.30 -4.76
N LEU A 60 -11.39 -0.49 -3.79
CA LEU A 60 -9.99 -0.35 -3.39
C LEU A 60 -9.41 -1.67 -2.86
N GLY A 61 -10.12 -2.33 -1.93
CA GLY A 61 -9.71 -3.62 -1.41
C GLY A 61 -9.62 -4.70 -2.50
N ALA A 62 -10.60 -4.75 -3.40
CA ALA A 62 -10.59 -5.67 -4.54
C ALA A 62 -9.42 -5.40 -5.50
N THR A 63 -9.09 -4.13 -5.73
CA THR A 63 -7.93 -3.72 -6.54
C THR A 63 -6.63 -4.19 -5.90
N PHE A 64 -6.46 -3.99 -4.58
CA PHE A 64 -5.31 -4.51 -3.84
C PHE A 64 -5.21 -6.03 -3.91
N SER A 65 -6.30 -6.74 -3.65
CA SER A 65 -6.35 -8.21 -3.72
C SER A 65 -5.95 -8.73 -5.11
N LYS A 66 -6.46 -8.09 -6.18
CA LYS A 66 -6.10 -8.43 -7.56
C LYS A 66 -4.63 -8.18 -7.86
N ASN A 67 -4.08 -7.05 -7.42
CA ASN A 67 -2.67 -6.70 -7.67
C ASN A 67 -1.73 -7.61 -6.86
N PHE A 68 -2.07 -7.92 -5.61
CA PHE A 68 -1.36 -8.91 -4.80
C PHE A 68 -1.35 -10.29 -5.45
N GLN A 69 -2.48 -10.76 -5.98
CA GLN A 69 -2.54 -12.08 -6.65
C GLN A 69 -1.63 -12.15 -7.89
N LYS A 70 -1.44 -11.03 -8.61
CA LYS A 70 -0.52 -10.97 -9.76
C LYS A 70 0.95 -10.99 -9.34
N GLU A 71 1.28 -10.29 -8.26
CA GLU A 71 2.67 -10.12 -7.80
C GLU A 71 2.82 -10.31 -6.28
N PRO A 72 2.56 -11.51 -5.73
CA PRO A 72 2.56 -11.72 -4.28
C PRO A 72 3.96 -11.63 -3.64
N TRP A 73 5.02 -11.70 -4.45
CA TRP A 73 6.43 -11.66 -4.02
C TRP A 73 6.97 -10.25 -3.75
N ARG A 74 6.12 -9.22 -3.70
CA ARG A 74 6.55 -7.81 -3.55
C ARG A 74 6.93 -7.38 -2.13
N GLY A 75 6.87 -8.26 -1.14
CA GLY A 75 7.30 -7.95 0.23
C GLY A 75 6.16 -7.65 1.22
N TYR A 76 4.90 -7.85 0.81
CA TYR A 76 3.75 -7.65 1.68
C TYR A 76 3.91 -8.33 3.05
N ALA A 77 3.73 -7.55 4.12
CA ALA A 77 3.53 -8.09 5.45
C ALA A 77 2.28 -8.99 5.49
N SER A 78 2.13 -9.81 6.54
CA SER A 78 1.04 -10.78 6.65
C SER A 78 -0.36 -10.17 6.66
N GLY A 79 -0.51 -8.90 7.06
CA GLY A 79 -1.79 -8.22 7.20
C GLY A 79 -2.66 -8.21 5.93
N PRO A 80 -2.25 -7.52 4.84
CA PRO A 80 -3.05 -7.46 3.62
C PRO A 80 -3.40 -8.83 3.01
N PRO A 81 -2.47 -9.80 2.86
CA PRO A 81 -2.80 -11.15 2.40
C PRO A 81 -3.85 -11.86 3.29
N THR A 82 -3.78 -11.71 4.61
CA THR A 82 -4.77 -12.28 5.53
C THR A 82 -6.15 -11.63 5.33
N ILE A 83 -6.22 -10.31 5.14
CA ILE A 83 -7.47 -9.60 4.83
C ILE A 83 -8.09 -10.13 3.54
N PHE A 84 -7.29 -10.22 2.47
CA PHE A 84 -7.78 -10.68 1.16
C PHE A 84 -8.32 -12.11 1.24
N SER A 85 -7.67 -12.97 2.03
CA SER A 85 -8.14 -14.33 2.30
C SER A 85 -9.46 -14.36 3.10
N MET A 86 -9.58 -13.53 4.14
CA MET A 86 -10.81 -13.43 4.96
C MET A 86 -12.00 -12.94 4.13
N VAL A 87 -11.83 -11.87 3.34
CA VAL A 87 -12.88 -11.36 2.45
C VAL A 87 -13.33 -12.45 1.47
N LYS A 88 -12.37 -13.14 0.84
CA LYS A 88 -12.67 -14.21 -0.12
C LYS A 88 -13.42 -15.40 0.51
N SER A 89 -13.09 -15.76 1.74
CA SER A 89 -13.64 -16.95 2.42
C SER A 89 -14.94 -16.68 3.18
N LEU A 90 -15.11 -15.48 3.73
CA LEU A 90 -16.24 -15.13 4.60
C LEU A 90 -17.27 -14.24 3.91
N GLY A 91 -16.94 -13.62 2.77
CA GLY A 91 -17.84 -12.70 2.06
C GLY A 91 -18.13 -11.40 2.81
N ILE A 92 -17.22 -10.99 3.71
CA ILE A 92 -17.29 -9.75 4.48
C ILE A 92 -16.58 -8.60 3.75
N THR A 93 -16.80 -7.36 4.19
CA THR A 93 -16.12 -6.18 3.64
C THR A 93 -14.63 -6.16 4.00
N TYR A 94 -13.83 -5.42 3.23
CA TYR A 94 -12.40 -5.26 3.54
C TYR A 94 -12.16 -4.54 4.87
N VAL A 95 -12.98 -3.55 5.18
CA VAL A 95 -12.93 -2.82 6.46
C VAL A 95 -13.23 -3.77 7.63
N GLU A 96 -14.27 -4.60 7.51
CA GLU A 96 -14.59 -5.58 8.54
C GLU A 96 -13.46 -6.61 8.72
N ALA A 97 -12.88 -7.09 7.62
CA ALA A 97 -11.72 -7.98 7.66
C ALA A 97 -10.50 -7.31 8.32
N ALA A 98 -10.23 -6.03 8.04
CA ALA A 98 -9.14 -5.28 8.66
C ALA A 98 -9.33 -5.12 10.18
N HIS A 99 -10.57 -4.86 10.64
CA HIS A 99 -10.88 -4.81 12.06
C HIS A 99 -10.68 -6.15 12.77
N ARG A 100 -10.87 -7.28 12.09
CA ARG A 100 -10.66 -8.62 12.71
C ARG A 100 -9.19 -9.00 12.87
N LEU A 101 -8.26 -8.25 12.27
CA LEU A 101 -6.82 -8.52 12.44
C LEU A 101 -6.33 -8.22 13.86
N PHE A 102 -5.27 -8.95 14.26
CA PHE A 102 -4.51 -8.71 15.49
C PHE A 102 -5.34 -8.72 16.79
N GLY A 103 -6.35 -9.61 16.86
CA GLY A 103 -7.22 -9.72 18.03
C GLY A 103 -8.11 -8.49 18.21
N SER A 104 -8.64 -7.98 17.10
CA SER A 104 -9.50 -6.79 17.04
C SER A 104 -8.83 -5.45 17.39
N ARG A 105 -7.49 -5.40 17.33
CA ARG A 105 -6.72 -4.17 17.58
C ARG A 105 -6.24 -3.46 16.31
N GLY A 106 -6.41 -4.09 15.14
CA GLY A 106 -5.92 -3.54 13.87
C GLY A 106 -4.40 -3.59 13.73
N SER A 107 -3.91 -3.20 12.55
CA SER A 107 -2.49 -3.08 12.23
C SER A 107 -1.99 -1.67 12.57
N TYR A 108 -0.97 -1.56 13.44
CA TYR A 108 -0.23 -0.30 13.69
C TYR A 108 0.94 -0.08 12.71
N GLY A 109 1.02 -0.90 11.66
CA GLY A 109 2.05 -0.75 10.62
C GLY A 109 1.88 0.53 9.80
N ASN A 110 2.94 0.90 9.08
CA ASN A 110 2.94 2.06 8.19
C ASN A 110 2.28 1.78 6.82
N GLY A 111 1.71 0.59 6.60
CA GLY A 111 1.24 0.14 5.29
C GLY A 111 0.13 1.00 4.68
N ALA A 112 -0.64 1.71 5.50
CA ALA A 112 -1.58 2.74 5.04
C ALA A 112 -0.88 4.03 4.60
N ALA A 113 0.11 4.49 5.36
CA ALA A 113 0.84 5.71 5.09
C ALA A 113 1.75 5.59 3.86
N MET A 114 2.45 4.45 3.68
CA MET A 114 3.41 4.26 2.59
C MET A 114 2.79 4.44 1.20
N ARG A 115 1.49 4.17 1.06
CA ARG A 115 0.76 4.20 -0.21
C ARG A 115 -0.04 5.49 -0.46
N ILE A 116 -0.05 6.46 0.46
CA ILE A 116 -1.08 7.52 0.49
C ILE A 116 -0.92 8.63 -0.57
N ALA A 117 0.28 8.77 -1.16
CA ALA A 117 0.61 9.86 -2.07
C ALA A 117 -0.39 10.10 -3.24
N PRO A 118 -0.93 9.06 -3.94
CA PRO A 118 -1.92 9.27 -4.99
C PRO A 118 -3.21 9.93 -4.49
N LEU A 119 -3.65 9.60 -3.27
CA LEU A 119 -4.86 10.18 -2.68
C LEU A 119 -4.67 11.66 -2.38
N GLY A 120 -3.52 12.03 -1.82
CA GLY A 120 -3.16 13.43 -1.58
C GLY A 120 -3.12 14.26 -2.87
N LEU A 121 -2.69 13.67 -3.99
CA LEU A 121 -2.73 14.32 -5.30
C LEU A 121 -4.15 14.44 -5.87
N PHE A 122 -4.98 13.40 -5.70
CA PHE A 122 -6.35 13.38 -6.22
C PHE A 122 -7.28 14.34 -5.46
N TYR A 123 -7.09 14.47 -4.15
CA TYR A 123 -7.89 15.28 -3.23
C TYR A 123 -7.16 16.53 -2.72
N TYR A 124 -6.18 17.06 -3.47
CA TYR A 124 -5.23 18.08 -2.99
C TYR A 124 -5.86 19.37 -2.42
N ASP A 125 -7.06 19.73 -2.88
CA ASP A 125 -7.81 20.93 -2.44
C ASP A 125 -9.20 20.55 -1.88
N SER A 126 -9.38 19.29 -1.50
CA SER A 126 -10.64 18.79 -0.96
C SER A 126 -10.70 19.07 0.55
N PRO A 127 -11.79 19.63 1.08
CA PRO A 127 -11.99 19.74 2.53
C PRO A 127 -12.02 18.35 3.19
N ASP A 128 -12.52 17.34 2.47
CA ASP A 128 -12.64 15.96 2.96
C ASP A 128 -11.34 15.13 2.88
N LEU A 129 -10.18 15.76 2.61
CA LEU A 129 -8.93 15.04 2.35
C LEU A 129 -8.56 14.08 3.49
N TYR A 130 -8.76 14.51 4.73
CA TYR A 130 -8.48 13.70 5.91
C TYR A 130 -9.41 12.48 5.98
N GLU A 131 -10.71 12.67 5.79
CA GLU A 131 -11.72 11.63 5.79
C GLU A 131 -11.48 10.60 4.69
N LYS A 132 -11.08 11.06 3.49
CA LYS A 132 -10.70 10.16 2.39
C LYS A 132 -9.42 9.40 2.72
N ALA A 133 -8.42 10.06 3.31
CA ALA A 133 -7.20 9.39 3.73
C ALA A 133 -7.48 8.29 4.77
N SER A 134 -8.27 8.59 5.80
CA SER A 134 -8.70 7.64 6.83
C SER A 134 -9.48 6.46 6.24
N ALA A 135 -10.50 6.72 5.42
CA ALA A 135 -11.27 5.67 4.77
C ALA A 135 -10.40 4.77 3.87
N SER A 136 -9.38 5.34 3.19
CA SER A 136 -8.45 4.54 2.40
C SER A 136 -7.51 3.66 3.25
N ALA A 137 -7.22 4.10 4.47
CA ALA A 137 -6.37 3.37 5.42
C ALA A 137 -7.12 2.15 5.99
N GLU A 138 -8.37 2.34 6.41
CA GLU A 138 -9.27 1.34 7.03
C GLU A 138 -9.41 0.04 6.23
N VAL A 139 -9.23 0.08 4.90
CA VAL A 139 -9.22 -1.11 4.04
C VAL A 139 -8.17 -2.15 4.46
N THR A 140 -7.09 -1.72 5.13
CA THR A 140 -6.07 -2.64 5.66
C THR A 140 -5.58 -2.33 7.09
N HIS A 141 -5.81 -1.13 7.58
CA HIS A 141 -5.34 -0.65 8.88
C HIS A 141 -6.50 0.06 9.58
N ALA A 142 -7.13 -0.62 10.54
CA ALA A 142 -8.36 -0.16 11.19
C ALA A 142 -8.15 0.07 12.71
N HIS A 143 -6.97 0.60 13.07
CA HIS A 143 -6.61 0.96 14.44
C HIS A 143 -7.10 2.37 14.80
#